data_AF-A0A0B1SAR9-F1
#
_entry.id   AF-A0A0B1SAR9-F1
#
_cell.length_a   1.000
_cell.length_b   1.000
_cell.length_c   1.000
_cell.angle_alpha   90.00
_cell.angle_beta   90.00
_cell.angle_gamma   90.00
#
_symmetry.space_group_name_H-M   'P 1'
#
loop_
_entity.id
_entity.type
_entity.pdbx_description
1 polymer ?
#
loop_
_entity_poly.entity_id
_entity_poly.type
_entity_poly.pdbx_seq_one_letter_code
_entity_poly.pdbx_strand_id
1 'polypeptide(L)'
;MEETLQHRRRGRWRTYPNAADRERNARQRETSEERRIRLAENARLQRERRNRENDAQRAARLLTRRSRYQQTQQQGDLERAALRSRNTQAQRRSRENEDPERRSQRLRSNAERRRLRNLASETLGVALRSRATESVDEAIQHEGSSDELYPMEYLNTLEPTGMPPHELRLKKGAIVMLLRNLDVTNGLCNGTRLKVEIMGRYVLFCRFICGSRKNQMAVIPRIDNYWDKDLPFRLRRRQFPLRLAFAMTINKAQGQSFNRVGVFLPEDVFSHGQLYVSLSRVRTPDGLKIQSPRTLVKNIVYTEVLL
;
A
#
# COMPACT_ATOMS: atom_id res chain seq x y z
N MET A 1 -17.82 -1.22 37.24
CA MET A 1 -18.45 0.10 37.30
C MET A 1 -17.89 0.78 38.54
N GLU A 2 -16.90 1.65 38.37
CA GLU A 2 -16.41 2.53 39.46
C GLU A 2 -16.89 3.93 39.12
N GLU A 3 -17.75 4.49 39.99
CA GLU A 3 -18.37 5.80 39.80
C GLU A 3 -17.35 6.94 39.97
N THR A 4 -17.31 7.85 39.00
CA THR A 4 -16.58 9.12 39.11
C THR A 4 -17.28 10.03 40.11
N LEU A 5 -16.67 10.26 41.28
CA LEU A 5 -17.16 11.22 42.27
C LEU A 5 -17.10 12.65 41.73
N GLN A 6 -18.27 13.32 41.68
CA GLN A 6 -18.40 14.72 41.30
C GLN A 6 -18.83 15.55 42.52
N HIS A 7 -18.08 16.59 42.87
CA HIS A 7 -18.47 17.56 43.89
C HIS A 7 -18.47 18.99 43.34
N ARG A 8 -19.47 19.77 43.77
CA ARG A 8 -19.74 21.14 43.30
C ARG A 8 -19.38 22.15 44.40
N ARG A 9 -18.33 22.95 44.20
CA ARG A 9 -18.12 24.23 44.90
C ARG A 9 -17.68 25.29 43.88
N ARG A 10 -18.36 26.45 43.89
CA ARG A 10 -18.09 27.64 43.05
C ARG A 10 -18.08 27.41 41.53
N GLY A 11 -19.17 26.86 40.99
CA GLY A 11 -19.55 27.05 39.58
C GLY A 11 -18.76 26.30 38.49
N ARG A 12 -17.75 25.48 38.81
CA ARG A 12 -17.05 24.62 37.82
C ARG A 12 -17.09 23.15 38.23
N TRP A 13 -17.51 22.28 37.32
CA TRP A 13 -17.40 20.83 37.47
C TRP A 13 -15.92 20.44 37.46
N ARG A 14 -15.42 19.82 38.54
CA ARG A 14 -14.12 19.14 38.56
C ARG A 14 -14.36 17.65 38.41
N THR A 15 -13.92 17.09 37.28
CA THR A 15 -13.82 15.64 37.09
C THR A 15 -12.54 15.16 37.75
N TYR A 16 -12.67 14.25 38.72
CA TYR A 16 -11.52 13.59 39.33
C TYR A 16 -11.20 12.33 38.51
N PRO A 17 -9.96 12.16 38.01
CA PRO A 17 -9.58 10.95 37.30
C PRO A 17 -9.78 9.73 38.22
N ASN A 18 -10.36 8.67 37.67
CA ASN A 18 -10.49 7.38 38.37
C ASN A 18 -9.11 6.78 38.64
N ALA A 19 -9.05 5.69 39.42
CA ALA A 19 -7.78 5.07 39.80
C ALA A 19 -6.92 4.68 38.58
N ALA A 20 -7.54 4.16 37.52
CA ALA A 20 -6.85 3.77 36.28
C ALA A 20 -6.29 4.98 35.50
N ASP A 21 -7.00 6.11 35.50
CA ASP A 21 -6.57 7.34 34.85
C ASP A 21 -5.44 8.03 35.62
N ARG A 22 -5.47 7.98 36.96
CA ARG A 22 -4.35 8.45 37.80
C ARG A 22 -3.09 7.65 37.53
N GLU A 23 -3.22 6.33 37.45
CA GLU A 23 -2.10 5.44 37.17
C GLU A 23 -1.55 5.64 35.75
N ARG A 24 -2.41 5.86 34.76
CA ARG A 24 -2.01 6.18 33.38
C ARG A 24 -1.27 7.53 33.31
N ASN A 25 -1.76 8.55 34.01
CA ASN A 25 -1.14 9.87 34.05
C ASN A 25 0.19 9.86 34.80
N ALA A 26 0.31 9.07 35.88
CA ALA A 26 1.58 8.85 36.57
C ALA A 26 2.62 8.20 35.64
N ARG A 27 2.22 7.17 34.87
CA ARG A 27 3.07 6.49 33.87
C ARG A 27 3.56 7.40 32.74
N GLN A 28 2.85 8.49 32.45
CA GLN A 28 3.27 9.48 31.44
C GLN A 28 4.28 10.49 31.98
N ARG A 29 4.39 10.63 33.30
CA ARG A 29 5.32 11.54 33.99
C ARG A 29 6.58 10.84 34.51
N GLU A 30 6.68 9.52 34.34
CA GLU A 30 7.86 8.73 34.69
C GLU A 30 9.08 9.16 33.88
N THR A 31 10.22 9.29 34.55
CA THR A 31 11.53 9.41 33.90
C THR A 31 11.93 8.09 33.22
N SER A 32 12.89 8.15 32.30
CA SER A 32 13.36 6.97 31.57
C SER A 32 13.86 5.84 32.50
N GLU A 33 14.48 6.18 33.63
CA GLU A 33 15.01 5.19 34.58
C GLU A 33 13.91 4.57 35.45
N GLU A 34 12.97 5.37 35.96
CA GLU A 34 11.79 4.87 36.70
C GLU A 34 10.96 3.90 35.84
N ARG A 35 10.80 4.24 34.55
CA ARG A 35 10.15 3.38 33.58
C ARG A 35 10.89 2.05 33.41
N ARG A 36 12.23 2.09 33.38
CA ARG A 36 13.10 0.91 33.20
C ARG A 36 13.00 -0.03 34.40
N ILE A 37 13.04 0.52 35.62
CA ILE A 37 12.89 -0.21 36.88
C ILE A 37 11.50 -0.86 36.95
N ARG A 38 10.43 -0.09 36.71
CA ARG A 38 9.05 -0.61 36.74
C ARG A 38 8.83 -1.72 35.71
N LEU A 39 9.36 -1.57 34.50
CA LEU A 39 9.24 -2.60 33.46
C LEU A 39 10.01 -3.87 33.84
N ALA A 40 11.19 -3.73 34.45
CA ALA A 40 11.99 -4.85 34.93
C ALA A 40 11.27 -5.60 36.08
N GLU A 41 10.69 -4.87 37.03
CA GLU A 41 9.92 -5.46 38.13
C GLU A 41 8.66 -6.17 37.63
N ASN A 42 7.91 -5.54 36.72
CA ASN A 42 6.76 -6.18 36.07
C ASN A 42 7.17 -7.45 35.30
N ALA A 43 8.32 -7.44 34.63
CA ALA A 43 8.85 -8.61 33.95
C ALA A 43 9.21 -9.75 34.93
N ARG A 44 9.77 -9.41 36.11
CA ARG A 44 10.06 -10.35 37.20
C ARG A 44 8.78 -11.01 37.72
N LEU A 45 7.78 -10.19 38.10
CA LEU A 45 6.48 -10.67 38.59
C LEU A 45 5.76 -11.56 37.56
N GLN A 46 5.83 -11.19 36.27
CA GLN A 46 5.29 -12.02 35.19
C GLN A 46 6.05 -13.34 35.02
N ARG A 47 7.36 -13.38 35.30
CA ARG A 47 8.16 -14.61 35.24
C ARG A 47 7.81 -15.53 36.41
N GLU A 48 7.68 -14.99 37.61
CA GLU A 48 7.25 -15.74 38.80
C GLU A 48 5.84 -16.33 38.63
N ARG A 49 4.89 -15.54 38.09
CA ARG A 49 3.54 -16.05 37.76
C ARG A 49 3.60 -17.20 36.75
N ARG A 50 4.41 -17.08 35.69
CA ARG A 50 4.57 -18.13 34.67
C ARG A 50 5.14 -19.42 35.24
N ASN A 51 6.00 -19.34 36.24
CA ASN A 51 6.57 -20.52 36.89
C ASN A 51 5.57 -21.22 37.83
N ARG A 52 4.49 -20.54 38.23
CA ARG A 52 3.41 -21.08 39.07
C ARG A 52 2.14 -21.46 38.28
N GLU A 53 2.15 -21.29 36.96
CA GLU A 53 0.99 -21.60 36.09
C GLU A 53 0.90 -23.11 35.82
N ASN A 54 -0.31 -23.68 35.98
CA ASN A 54 -0.60 -25.05 35.52
C ASN A 54 -0.90 -25.06 34.01
N ASP A 55 -0.84 -26.23 33.36
CA ASP A 55 -0.96 -26.35 31.90
C ASP A 55 -2.28 -25.77 31.33
N ALA A 56 -3.39 -25.94 32.04
CA ALA A 56 -4.68 -25.35 31.65
C ALA A 56 -4.65 -23.80 31.69
N GLN A 57 -4.02 -23.22 32.71
CA GLN A 57 -3.88 -21.76 32.85
C GLN A 57 -2.92 -21.21 31.78
N ARG A 58 -1.85 -21.94 31.48
CA ARG A 58 -0.91 -21.61 30.41
C ARG A 58 -1.60 -21.62 29.04
N ALA A 59 -2.42 -22.63 28.75
CA ALA A 59 -3.20 -22.73 27.51
C ALA A 59 -4.21 -21.57 27.38
N ALA A 60 -4.97 -21.26 28.43
CA ALA A 60 -5.93 -20.16 28.44
C ALA A 60 -5.26 -18.79 28.21
N ARG A 61 -4.08 -18.55 28.82
CA ARG A 61 -3.29 -17.33 28.60
C ARG A 61 -2.79 -17.23 27.16
N LEU A 62 -2.30 -18.33 26.59
CA LEU A 62 -1.84 -18.36 25.20
C LEU A 62 -2.97 -18.10 24.20
N LEU A 63 -4.16 -18.70 24.42
CA LEU A 63 -5.35 -18.45 23.62
C LEU A 63 -5.80 -16.99 23.73
N THR A 64 -5.87 -16.44 24.94
CA THR A 64 -6.23 -15.03 25.16
C THR A 64 -5.24 -14.08 24.48
N ARG A 65 -3.93 -14.40 24.55
CA ARG A 65 -2.88 -13.62 23.89
C ARG A 65 -3.01 -13.69 22.36
N ARG A 66 -3.33 -14.87 21.81
CA ARG A 66 -3.58 -15.07 20.38
C ARG A 66 -4.81 -14.29 19.91
N SER A 67 -5.92 -14.35 20.64
CA SER A 67 -7.15 -13.59 20.32
C SER A 67 -6.93 -12.09 20.39
N ARG A 68 -6.24 -11.57 21.42
CA ARG A 68 -5.90 -10.14 21.51
C ARG A 68 -4.97 -9.70 20.38
N TYR A 69 -4.00 -10.53 20.00
CA TYR A 69 -3.10 -10.24 18.87
C TYR A 69 -3.86 -10.22 17.54
N GLN A 70 -4.79 -11.15 17.33
CA GLN A 70 -5.65 -11.17 16.14
C GLN A 70 -6.59 -9.96 16.09
N GLN A 71 -7.21 -9.58 17.21
CA GLN A 71 -8.05 -8.37 17.29
C GLN A 71 -7.25 -7.09 17.02
N THR A 72 -6.07 -6.94 17.62
CA THR A 72 -5.23 -5.75 17.37
C THR A 72 -4.69 -5.69 15.95
N GLN A 73 -4.36 -6.83 15.33
CA GLN A 73 -4.00 -6.88 13.91
C GLN A 73 -5.20 -6.51 13.02
N GLN A 74 -6.37 -7.12 13.24
CA GLN A 74 -7.59 -6.81 12.48
C GLN A 74 -7.99 -5.34 12.63
N GLN A 75 -7.96 -4.79 13.85
CA GLN A 75 -8.31 -3.39 14.10
C GLN A 75 -7.29 -2.44 13.45
N GLY A 76 -5.99 -2.72 13.57
CA GLY A 76 -4.96 -1.91 12.91
C GLY A 76 -4.96 -2.03 11.37
N ASP A 77 -5.41 -3.16 10.82
CA ASP A 77 -5.55 -3.37 9.38
C ASP A 77 -6.84 -2.71 8.86
N LEU A 78 -7.94 -2.75 9.62
CA LEU A 78 -9.18 -2.01 9.36
C LEU A 78 -8.96 -0.50 9.38
N GLU A 79 -8.25 0.02 10.38
CA GLU A 79 -7.89 1.44 10.46
C GLU A 79 -7.02 1.88 9.27
N ARG A 80 -6.02 1.06 8.90
CA ARG A 80 -5.18 1.32 7.72
C ARG A 80 -5.98 1.23 6.41
N ALA A 81 -6.93 0.31 6.31
CA ALA A 81 -7.83 0.20 5.16
C ALA A 81 -8.76 1.42 5.06
N ALA A 82 -9.32 1.87 6.18
CA ALA A 82 -10.14 3.08 6.26
C ALA A 82 -9.34 4.34 5.89
N LEU A 83 -8.11 4.47 6.39
CA LEU A 83 -7.21 5.58 6.04
C LEU A 83 -6.87 5.57 4.54
N ARG A 84 -6.58 4.40 3.97
CA ARG A 84 -6.36 4.26 2.51
C ARG A 84 -7.61 4.62 1.71
N SER A 85 -8.80 4.26 2.18
CA SER A 85 -10.07 4.60 1.54
C SER A 85 -10.31 6.11 1.54
N ARG A 86 -10.13 6.78 2.70
CA ARG A 86 -10.20 8.24 2.81
C ARG A 86 -9.17 8.94 1.92
N ASN A 87 -7.93 8.46 1.90
CA ASN A 87 -6.89 8.99 1.00
C ASN A 87 -7.25 8.79 -0.48
N THR A 88 -7.91 7.68 -0.82
CA THR A 88 -8.37 7.42 -2.19
C THR A 88 -9.49 8.37 -2.58
N GLN A 89 -10.44 8.65 -1.68
CA GLN A 89 -11.51 9.64 -1.89
C GLN A 89 -10.97 11.07 -1.98
N ALA A 90 -10.03 11.44 -1.10
CA ALA A 90 -9.37 12.75 -1.15
C ALA A 90 -8.60 12.93 -2.46
N GLN A 91 -7.90 11.89 -2.94
CA GLN A 91 -7.25 11.91 -4.25
C GLN A 91 -8.24 12.00 -5.42
N ARG A 92 -9.47 11.47 -5.30
CA ARG A 92 -10.51 11.65 -6.33
C ARG A 92 -10.99 13.10 -6.37
N ARG A 93 -11.38 13.66 -5.22
CA ARG A 93 -11.80 15.07 -5.11
C ARG A 93 -10.73 16.05 -5.59
N SER A 94 -9.46 15.78 -5.24
CA SER A 94 -8.33 16.58 -5.72
C SER A 94 -8.10 16.49 -7.23
N ARG A 95 -8.51 15.39 -7.89
CA ARG A 95 -8.42 15.24 -9.36
C ARG A 95 -9.57 15.93 -10.09
N GLU A 96 -10.74 15.99 -9.45
CA GLU A 96 -11.92 16.68 -9.97
C GLU A 96 -11.69 18.20 -9.98
N ASN A 97 -10.99 18.72 -8.97
CA ASN A 97 -10.66 20.15 -8.85
C ASN A 97 -9.25 20.51 -9.39
N GLU A 98 -8.62 19.65 -10.20
CA GLU A 98 -7.25 19.84 -10.69
C GLU A 98 -7.22 20.78 -11.91
N ASP A 99 -6.36 21.80 -11.85
CA ASP A 99 -6.11 22.75 -12.95
C ASP A 99 -5.65 22.02 -14.25
N PRO A 100 -6.06 22.46 -15.46
CA PRO A 100 -5.79 21.74 -16.71
C PRO A 100 -4.31 21.51 -17.00
N GLU A 101 -3.44 22.44 -16.61
CA GLU A 101 -2.00 22.33 -16.84
C GLU A 101 -1.39 21.23 -15.95
N ARG A 102 -1.77 21.19 -14.66
CA ARG A 102 -1.39 20.12 -13.73
C ARG A 102 -1.92 18.75 -14.17
N ARG A 103 -3.18 18.71 -14.66
CA ARG A 103 -3.78 17.50 -15.23
C ARG A 103 -2.96 16.99 -16.43
N SER A 104 -2.56 17.88 -17.33
CA SER A 104 -1.72 17.55 -18.50
C SER A 104 -0.36 16.99 -18.11
N GLN A 105 0.36 17.66 -17.19
CA GLN A 105 1.64 17.18 -16.66
C GLN A 105 1.51 15.79 -16.00
N ARG A 106 0.45 15.57 -15.22
CA ARG A 106 0.18 14.26 -14.59
C ARG A 106 -0.07 13.17 -15.63
N LEU A 107 -0.80 13.47 -16.70
CA LEU A 107 -1.08 12.53 -17.79
C LEU A 107 0.21 12.21 -18.57
N ARG A 108 1.06 13.19 -18.87
CA ARG A 108 2.39 12.98 -19.47
C ARG A 108 3.26 12.10 -18.59
N SER A 109 3.36 12.40 -17.29
CA SER A 109 4.10 11.57 -16.33
C SER A 109 3.54 10.14 -16.24
N ASN A 110 2.22 9.95 -16.32
CA ASN A 110 1.62 8.62 -16.36
C ASN A 110 1.93 7.86 -17.66
N ALA A 111 1.93 8.55 -18.81
CA ALA A 111 2.28 7.97 -20.10
C ALA A 111 3.77 7.56 -20.13
N GLU A 112 4.65 8.40 -19.61
CA GLU A 112 6.07 8.10 -19.51
C GLU A 112 6.36 6.93 -18.54
N ARG A 113 5.62 6.83 -17.43
CA ARG A 113 5.65 5.63 -16.57
C ARG A 113 5.24 4.36 -17.32
N ARG A 114 4.29 4.45 -18.25
CA ARG A 114 3.92 3.30 -19.11
C ARG A 114 5.09 2.94 -20.02
N ARG A 115 5.71 3.93 -20.68
CA ARG A 115 6.90 3.72 -21.53
C ARG A 115 8.06 3.08 -20.78
N LEU A 116 8.46 3.64 -19.63
CA LEU A 116 9.56 3.10 -18.81
C LEU A 116 9.27 1.70 -18.30
N ARG A 117 8.00 1.39 -17.98
CA ARG A 117 7.62 0.02 -17.59
C ARG A 117 7.80 -0.95 -18.75
N ASN A 118 7.39 -0.57 -19.96
CA ASN A 118 7.51 -1.39 -21.15
C ASN A 118 9.00 -1.59 -21.52
N LEU A 119 9.77 -0.51 -21.55
CA LEU A 119 11.21 -0.55 -21.78
C LEU A 119 11.93 -1.40 -20.73
N ALA A 120 11.63 -1.22 -19.44
CA ALA A 120 12.22 -2.05 -18.39
C ALA A 120 11.88 -3.54 -18.56
N SER A 121 10.69 -3.87 -19.06
CA SER A 121 10.32 -5.26 -19.38
C SER A 121 11.22 -5.83 -20.48
N GLU A 122 11.48 -5.06 -21.53
CA GLU A 122 12.33 -5.44 -22.66
C GLU A 122 13.82 -5.53 -22.23
N THR A 123 14.36 -4.49 -21.60
CA THR A 123 15.78 -4.38 -21.24
C THR A 123 16.20 -5.29 -20.07
N LEU A 124 15.33 -5.53 -19.08
CA LEU A 124 15.64 -6.45 -17.96
C LEU A 124 15.53 -7.94 -18.38
N GLY A 125 15.42 -8.22 -19.68
CA GLY A 125 15.30 -9.57 -20.22
C GLY A 125 14.11 -10.31 -19.64
N VAL A 126 12.99 -9.62 -19.36
CA VAL A 126 11.72 -10.32 -19.08
C VAL A 126 11.35 -11.08 -20.35
N ALA A 127 11.49 -10.44 -21.52
CA ALA A 127 11.17 -11.01 -22.84
C ALA A 127 11.71 -12.44 -23.07
N LEU A 128 13.01 -12.69 -22.87
CA LEU A 128 13.67 -13.95 -23.27
C LEU A 128 13.26 -15.20 -22.46
N ARG A 129 12.64 -15.05 -21.29
CA ARG A 129 12.16 -16.18 -20.45
C ARG A 129 10.80 -15.91 -19.80
N SER A 130 10.02 -15.01 -20.39
CA SER A 130 8.70 -14.66 -19.89
C SER A 130 7.64 -15.63 -20.39
N ARG A 131 6.64 -15.85 -19.55
CA ARG A 131 5.35 -16.41 -19.97
C ARG A 131 4.42 -15.25 -20.23
N ALA A 132 3.88 -15.18 -21.45
CA ALA A 132 2.79 -14.29 -21.78
C ALA A 132 1.46 -14.92 -21.35
N THR A 133 0.56 -14.09 -20.82
CA THR A 133 -0.82 -14.45 -20.58
C THR A 133 -1.70 -13.39 -21.19
N GLU A 134 -2.50 -13.76 -22.17
CA GLU A 134 -3.47 -12.88 -22.82
C GLU A 134 -4.78 -12.86 -22.05
N SER A 135 -5.48 -11.73 -22.08
CA SER A 135 -6.77 -11.58 -21.44
C SER A 135 -7.89 -12.10 -22.34
N VAL A 136 -9.04 -12.38 -21.72
CA VAL A 136 -10.29 -12.60 -22.45
C VAL A 136 -11.14 -11.37 -22.24
N ASP A 137 -11.43 -10.65 -23.32
CA ASP A 137 -12.10 -9.37 -23.30
C ASP A 137 -13.51 -9.49 -23.87
N GLU A 138 -14.44 -8.71 -23.33
CA GLU A 138 -15.83 -8.66 -23.77
C GLU A 138 -16.37 -7.25 -23.57
N ALA A 139 -17.10 -6.75 -24.56
CA ALA A 139 -17.89 -5.54 -24.46
C ALA A 139 -19.29 -5.89 -23.95
N ILE A 140 -19.59 -5.55 -22.70
CA ILE A 140 -20.93 -5.71 -22.14
C ILE A 140 -21.71 -4.44 -22.47
N GLN A 141 -22.71 -4.59 -23.32
CA GLN A 141 -23.63 -3.51 -23.70
C GLN A 141 -24.53 -3.10 -22.52
N HIS A 142 -25.00 -1.86 -22.54
CA HIS A 142 -26.00 -1.38 -21.60
C HIS A 142 -27.40 -1.68 -22.13
N GLU A 143 -28.37 -1.97 -21.26
CA GLU A 143 -29.76 -2.18 -21.68
C GLU A 143 -30.25 -0.95 -22.48
N GLY A 144 -30.56 -1.15 -23.76
CA GLY A 144 -31.01 -0.11 -24.69
C GLY A 144 -29.95 0.49 -25.63
N SER A 145 -28.68 0.04 -25.61
CA SER A 145 -27.70 0.41 -26.64
C SER A 145 -27.89 -0.39 -27.93
N SER A 146 -27.48 0.17 -29.08
CA SER A 146 -27.45 -0.60 -30.34
C SER A 146 -26.58 -1.83 -30.19
N ASP A 147 -26.93 -2.90 -30.92
CA ASP A 147 -26.26 -4.20 -30.89
C ASP A 147 -24.91 -4.16 -31.66
N GLU A 148 -24.14 -3.10 -31.42
CA GLU A 148 -22.82 -2.90 -32.03
C GLU A 148 -21.83 -3.90 -31.43
N LEU A 149 -21.40 -4.84 -32.28
CA LEU A 149 -20.33 -5.77 -31.98
C LEU A 149 -18.97 -5.07 -32.14
N TYR A 150 -18.26 -4.89 -31.04
CA TYR A 150 -16.91 -4.33 -31.05
C TYR A 150 -15.89 -5.41 -31.47
N PRO A 151 -15.02 -5.14 -32.47
CA PRO A 151 -13.96 -6.08 -32.86
C PRO A 151 -13.02 -6.41 -31.70
N MET A 152 -12.56 -7.66 -31.61
CA MET A 152 -11.65 -8.08 -30.53
C MET A 152 -10.32 -7.34 -30.58
N GLU A 153 -9.82 -7.01 -31.77
CA GLU A 153 -8.61 -6.22 -31.99
C GLU A 153 -8.72 -4.86 -31.31
N TYR A 154 -9.89 -4.22 -31.44
CA TYR A 154 -10.17 -2.96 -30.76
C TYR A 154 -10.18 -3.14 -29.23
N LEU A 155 -10.91 -4.14 -28.72
CA LEU A 155 -10.97 -4.41 -27.27
C LEU A 155 -9.59 -4.69 -26.66
N ASN A 156 -8.75 -5.46 -27.37
CA ASN A 156 -7.40 -5.81 -26.94
C ASN A 156 -6.47 -4.59 -26.87
N THR A 157 -6.72 -3.55 -27.69
CA THR A 157 -5.95 -2.29 -27.64
C THR A 157 -6.30 -1.40 -26.44
N LEU A 158 -7.46 -1.62 -25.82
CA LEU A 158 -7.91 -0.79 -24.70
C LEU A 158 -7.05 -1.07 -23.46
N GLU A 159 -6.33 -0.06 -23.00
CA GLU A 159 -5.57 -0.11 -21.76
C GLU A 159 -5.96 1.00 -20.76
N PRO A 160 -7.19 0.97 -20.21
CA PRO A 160 -7.62 1.98 -19.25
C PRO A 160 -6.77 2.01 -17.97
N THR A 161 -6.75 3.17 -17.32
CA THR A 161 -5.95 3.38 -16.10
C THR A 161 -6.54 2.62 -14.93
N GLY A 162 -6.00 1.44 -14.64
CA GLY A 162 -6.44 0.56 -13.54
C GLY A 162 -6.90 -0.81 -14.00
N MET A 163 -7.00 -1.03 -15.32
CA MET A 163 -7.20 -2.35 -15.91
C MET A 163 -5.86 -3.08 -16.06
N PRO A 164 -5.81 -4.41 -15.88
CA PRO A 164 -4.65 -5.17 -16.28
C PRO A 164 -4.45 -5.06 -17.81
N PRO A 165 -3.19 -5.12 -18.29
CA PRO A 165 -2.94 -5.13 -19.73
C PRO A 165 -3.58 -6.36 -20.38
N HIS A 166 -3.91 -6.27 -21.66
CA HIS A 166 -4.42 -7.41 -22.43
C HIS A 166 -3.36 -8.52 -22.41
N GLU A 167 -2.16 -8.21 -22.89
CA GLU A 167 -1.01 -9.10 -22.80
C GLU A 167 -0.20 -8.80 -21.51
N LEU A 168 -0.15 -9.77 -20.60
CA LEU A 168 0.66 -9.69 -19.40
C LEU A 168 1.86 -10.64 -19.50
N ARG A 169 3.06 -10.08 -19.72
CA ARG A 169 4.32 -10.82 -19.77
C ARG A 169 4.98 -10.87 -18.38
N LEU A 170 5.19 -12.06 -17.83
CA LEU A 170 5.78 -12.26 -16.51
C LEU A 170 6.92 -13.27 -16.54
N LYS A 171 7.87 -13.13 -15.62
CA LYS A 171 8.86 -14.17 -15.32
C LYS A 171 8.96 -14.39 -13.81
N LYS A 172 9.50 -15.53 -13.39
CA LYS A 172 9.87 -15.74 -11.99
C LYS A 172 10.81 -14.61 -11.53
N GLY A 173 10.52 -14.04 -10.37
CA GLY A 173 11.21 -12.90 -9.79
C GLY A 173 10.69 -11.53 -10.23
N ALA A 174 9.76 -11.45 -11.19
CA ALA A 174 9.17 -10.17 -11.59
C ALA A 174 8.44 -9.51 -10.42
N ILE A 175 8.63 -8.20 -10.28
CA ILE A 175 7.90 -7.39 -9.30
C ILE A 175 6.61 -6.90 -9.95
N VAL A 176 5.49 -7.21 -9.33
CA VAL A 176 4.14 -6.88 -9.78
C VAL A 176 3.40 -6.09 -8.72
N MET A 177 2.41 -5.31 -9.14
CA MET A 177 1.50 -4.56 -8.29
C MET A 177 0.07 -5.03 -8.52
N LEU A 178 -0.65 -5.27 -7.43
CA LEU A 178 -2.05 -5.62 -7.45
C LEU A 178 -2.93 -4.41 -7.80
N LEU A 179 -3.87 -4.60 -8.71
CA LEU A 179 -4.76 -3.55 -9.23
C LEU A 179 -6.14 -3.57 -8.59
N ARG A 180 -6.48 -4.61 -7.84
CA ARG A 180 -7.79 -4.81 -7.20
C ARG A 180 -7.61 -5.20 -5.73
N ASN A 181 -8.63 -4.95 -4.93
CA ASN A 181 -8.71 -5.53 -3.59
C ASN A 181 -9.20 -6.97 -3.74
N LEU A 182 -8.39 -7.93 -3.30
CA LEU A 182 -8.78 -9.36 -3.28
C LEU A 182 -9.09 -9.81 -1.87
N ASP A 183 -8.23 -9.43 -0.92
CA ASP A 183 -8.36 -9.76 0.48
C ASP A 183 -7.66 -8.68 1.32
N VAL A 184 -8.43 -7.66 1.69
CA VAL A 184 -7.92 -6.48 2.39
C VAL A 184 -7.40 -6.87 3.78
N THR A 185 -8.10 -7.76 4.48
CA THR A 185 -7.75 -8.26 5.81
C THR A 185 -6.40 -8.94 5.80
N ASN A 186 -6.08 -9.67 4.73
CA ASN A 186 -4.79 -10.33 4.56
C ASN A 186 -3.78 -9.49 3.74
N GLY A 187 -4.04 -8.20 3.52
CA GLY A 187 -3.09 -7.28 2.88
C GLY A 187 -3.00 -7.37 1.34
N LEU A 188 -3.84 -8.17 0.69
CA LEU A 188 -4.01 -8.20 -0.77
C LEU A 188 -4.97 -7.10 -1.22
N CYS A 189 -4.52 -5.86 -1.07
CA CYS A 189 -5.23 -4.67 -1.49
C CYS A 189 -4.58 -4.04 -2.73
N ASN A 190 -5.29 -3.15 -3.41
CA ASN A 190 -4.78 -2.39 -4.54
C ASN A 190 -3.50 -1.63 -4.14
N GLY A 191 -2.46 -1.75 -4.96
CA GLY A 191 -1.14 -1.19 -4.73
C GLY A 191 -0.20 -2.13 -3.99
N THR A 192 -0.68 -3.25 -3.43
CA THR A 192 0.20 -4.27 -2.82
C THR A 192 1.19 -4.78 -3.86
N ARG A 193 2.47 -4.76 -3.50
CA ARG A 193 3.55 -5.22 -4.37
C ARG A 193 3.96 -6.63 -4.00
N LEU A 194 4.13 -7.46 -5.01
CA LEU A 194 4.45 -8.87 -4.88
C LEU A 194 5.58 -9.23 -5.83
N LYS A 195 6.32 -10.28 -5.51
CA LYS A 195 7.32 -10.90 -6.37
C LYS A 195 6.77 -12.22 -6.89
N VAL A 196 6.73 -12.43 -8.20
CA VAL A 196 6.27 -13.69 -8.80
C VAL A 196 7.25 -14.81 -8.45
N GLU A 197 6.77 -15.92 -7.90
CA GLU A 197 7.61 -17.09 -7.55
C GLU A 197 7.27 -18.30 -8.42
N ILE A 198 5.99 -18.57 -8.65
CA ILE A 198 5.52 -19.70 -9.49
C ILE A 198 4.39 -19.21 -10.39
N MET A 199 4.43 -19.62 -11.67
CA MET A 199 3.46 -19.21 -12.68
C MET A 199 2.63 -20.40 -13.15
N GLY A 200 1.41 -20.53 -12.64
CA GLY A 200 0.41 -21.47 -13.13
C GLY A 200 -0.41 -20.90 -14.29
N ARG A 201 -1.28 -21.72 -14.88
CA ARG A 201 -2.19 -21.30 -15.96
C ARG A 201 -3.29 -20.35 -15.46
N TYR A 202 -3.85 -20.63 -14.29
CA TYR A 202 -5.01 -19.89 -13.73
C TYR A 202 -4.69 -19.11 -12.45
N VAL A 203 -3.57 -19.45 -11.80
CA VAL A 203 -3.12 -18.85 -10.54
C VAL A 203 -1.63 -18.55 -10.59
N LEU A 204 -1.23 -17.46 -9.94
CA LEU A 204 0.17 -17.13 -9.68
C LEU A 204 0.44 -17.24 -8.19
N PHE A 205 1.59 -17.81 -7.84
CA PHE A 205 2.11 -17.74 -6.48
C PHE A 205 3.10 -16.61 -6.41
N CYS A 206 2.80 -15.64 -5.56
CA CYS A 206 3.56 -14.42 -5.42
C CYS A 206 3.91 -14.18 -3.95
N ARG A 207 5.09 -13.64 -3.70
CA ARG A 207 5.58 -13.34 -2.36
C ARG A 207 5.43 -11.86 -2.03
N PHE A 208 4.97 -11.52 -0.83
CA PHE A 208 4.97 -10.12 -0.37
C PHE A 208 6.40 -9.59 -0.26
N ILE A 209 6.66 -8.42 -0.86
CA ILE A 209 8.00 -7.82 -0.84
C ILE A 209 8.24 -6.90 0.35
N CYS A 210 7.17 -6.38 0.96
CA CYS A 210 7.22 -5.42 2.06
C CYS A 210 6.00 -5.59 3.00
N GLY A 211 6.03 -4.89 4.13
CA GLY A 211 4.97 -4.92 5.13
C GLY A 211 5.10 -6.06 6.14
N SER A 212 4.10 -6.21 7.02
CA SER A 212 4.05 -7.23 8.08
C SER A 212 4.10 -8.66 7.54
N ARG A 213 3.58 -8.86 6.32
CA ARG A 213 3.54 -10.17 5.64
C ARG A 213 4.74 -10.42 4.71
N LYS A 214 5.80 -9.60 4.78
CA LYS A 214 6.99 -9.76 3.94
C LYS A 214 7.47 -11.21 3.94
N ASN A 215 7.84 -11.70 2.75
CA ASN A 215 8.26 -13.07 2.48
C ASN A 215 7.19 -14.17 2.54
N GLN A 216 5.96 -13.86 2.97
CA GLN A 216 4.87 -14.83 2.91
C GLN A 216 4.33 -14.99 1.49
N MET A 217 3.78 -16.16 1.19
CA MET A 217 3.18 -16.49 -0.10
C MET A 217 1.72 -15.99 -0.16
N ALA A 218 1.31 -15.55 -1.34
CA ALA A 218 -0.04 -15.22 -1.72
C ALA A 218 -0.38 -15.89 -3.05
N VAL A 219 -1.64 -16.30 -3.20
CA VAL A 219 -2.16 -16.86 -4.45
C VAL A 219 -2.98 -15.79 -5.15
N ILE A 220 -2.64 -15.50 -6.40
CA ILE A 220 -3.30 -14.48 -7.22
C ILE A 220 -4.03 -15.18 -8.37
N PRO A 221 -5.37 -15.25 -8.35
CA PRO A 221 -6.14 -15.84 -9.44
C PRO A 221 -6.37 -14.84 -10.59
N ARG A 222 -6.73 -15.37 -11.76
CA ARG A 222 -7.34 -14.57 -12.83
C ARG A 222 -8.77 -14.18 -12.43
N ILE A 223 -9.09 -12.89 -12.52
CA ILE A 223 -10.43 -12.38 -12.20
C ILE A 223 -11.00 -11.54 -13.35
N ASP A 224 -12.31 -11.34 -13.37
CA ASP A 224 -12.95 -10.37 -14.24
C ASP A 224 -12.67 -8.98 -13.69
N ASN A 225 -12.13 -8.13 -14.54
CA ASN A 225 -11.91 -6.73 -14.27
C ASN A 225 -12.89 -5.95 -15.14
N TYR A 226 -13.53 -4.95 -14.55
CA TYR A 226 -14.51 -4.14 -15.28
C TYR A 226 -14.00 -2.70 -15.44
N TRP A 227 -14.34 -2.11 -16.58
CA TRP A 227 -14.16 -0.70 -16.89
C TRP A 227 -15.35 -0.16 -17.66
N ASP A 228 -15.90 0.94 -17.19
CA ASP A 228 -17.16 1.55 -17.62
C ASP A 228 -17.02 3.05 -17.89
N LYS A 229 -15.81 3.61 -17.70
CA LYS A 229 -15.58 5.05 -17.84
C LYS A 229 -15.12 5.39 -19.23
N ASP A 230 -15.73 6.43 -19.82
CA ASP A 230 -15.33 7.00 -21.10
C ASP A 230 -15.41 6.00 -22.28
N LEU A 231 -16.24 4.95 -22.14
CA LEU A 231 -16.54 3.97 -23.20
C LEU A 231 -18.06 3.86 -23.37
N PRO A 232 -18.55 3.59 -24.60
CA PRO A 232 -19.97 3.38 -24.88
C PRO A 232 -20.50 2.02 -24.36
N PHE A 233 -19.62 1.18 -23.82
CA PHE A 233 -19.92 -0.14 -23.26
C PHE A 233 -19.10 -0.38 -22.00
N ARG A 234 -19.48 -1.41 -21.23
CA ARG A 234 -18.71 -1.89 -20.09
C ARG A 234 -17.74 -2.98 -20.54
N LEU A 235 -16.45 -2.65 -20.57
CA LEU A 235 -15.39 -3.62 -20.84
C LEU A 235 -15.24 -4.59 -19.66
N ARG A 236 -15.40 -5.90 -19.91
CA ARG A 236 -14.98 -6.99 -19.02
C ARG A 236 -13.67 -7.58 -19.55
N ARG A 237 -12.66 -7.67 -18.69
CA ARG A 237 -11.34 -8.26 -18.97
C ARG A 237 -10.99 -9.33 -17.93
N ARG A 238 -11.02 -10.60 -18.33
CA ARG A 238 -10.55 -11.72 -17.47
C ARG A 238 -9.03 -11.84 -17.54
N GLN A 239 -8.35 -11.41 -16.49
CA GLN A 239 -6.89 -11.42 -16.41
C GLN A 239 -6.44 -11.46 -14.95
N PHE A 240 -5.16 -11.80 -14.69
CA PHE A 240 -4.58 -11.52 -13.38
C PHE A 240 -4.71 -10.02 -13.08
N PRO A 241 -5.20 -9.61 -11.89
CA PRO A 241 -5.38 -8.21 -11.54
C PRO A 241 -4.03 -7.59 -11.14
N LEU A 242 -3.02 -7.77 -11.98
CA LEU A 242 -1.64 -7.42 -11.76
C LEU A 242 -1.11 -6.56 -12.90
N ARG A 243 -0.05 -5.83 -12.61
CA ARG A 243 0.77 -5.14 -13.60
C ARG A 243 2.22 -5.17 -13.16
N LEU A 244 3.16 -5.21 -14.11
CA LEU A 244 4.58 -5.06 -13.81
C LEU A 244 4.85 -3.74 -13.06
N ALA A 245 5.70 -3.82 -12.04
CA ALA A 245 5.97 -2.73 -11.10
C ALA A 245 7.48 -2.49 -10.92
N PHE A 246 8.23 -2.54 -12.02
CA PHE A 246 9.66 -2.18 -12.04
C PHE A 246 9.89 -0.71 -11.68
N ALA A 247 9.02 0.19 -12.16
CA ALA A 247 9.04 1.60 -11.84
C ALA A 247 7.80 1.98 -11.03
N MET A 248 7.98 2.91 -10.08
CA MET A 248 6.89 3.54 -9.35
C MET A 248 7.17 5.02 -9.16
N THR A 249 6.14 5.78 -8.81
CA THR A 249 6.34 7.18 -8.46
C THR A 249 7.02 7.33 -7.11
N ILE A 250 7.71 8.45 -6.94
CA ILE A 250 8.27 8.88 -5.67
C ILE A 250 7.20 8.85 -4.56
N ASN A 251 6.01 9.39 -4.82
CA ASN A 251 4.90 9.40 -3.85
C ASN A 251 4.47 7.99 -3.44
N LYS A 252 4.50 7.01 -4.36
CA LYS A 252 4.19 5.62 -4.04
C LYS A 252 5.34 4.93 -3.31
N ALA A 253 6.58 5.39 -3.48
CA ALA A 253 7.74 4.89 -2.75
C ALA A 253 7.84 5.44 -1.31
N GLN A 254 7.08 6.48 -0.96
CA GLN A 254 7.08 7.08 0.38
C GLN A 254 6.77 6.02 1.47
N GLY A 255 7.55 6.05 2.55
CA GLY A 255 7.44 5.08 3.65
C GLY A 255 8.02 3.70 3.34
N GLN A 256 8.64 3.52 2.17
CA GLN A 256 9.32 2.28 1.78
C GLN A 256 10.85 2.49 1.77
N SER A 257 11.60 1.42 1.99
CA SER A 257 13.06 1.42 1.90
C SER A 257 13.53 0.33 0.94
N PHE A 258 14.56 0.64 0.16
CA PHE A 258 15.12 -0.22 -0.87
C PHE A 258 16.63 -0.33 -0.70
N ASN A 259 17.19 -1.45 -1.17
CA ASN A 259 18.64 -1.64 -1.20
C ASN A 259 19.27 -0.90 -2.39
N ARG A 260 18.58 -0.88 -3.54
CA ARG A 260 19.01 -0.17 -4.75
C ARG A 260 17.80 0.47 -5.46
N VAL A 261 17.95 1.71 -5.93
CA VAL A 261 16.92 2.48 -6.65
C VAL A 261 17.57 3.28 -7.77
N GLY A 262 16.96 3.23 -8.96
CA GLY A 262 17.16 4.23 -10.00
C GLY A 262 16.09 5.30 -9.90
N VAL A 263 16.46 6.57 -9.80
CA VAL A 263 15.57 7.72 -9.85
C VAL A 263 15.69 8.33 -11.24
N PHE A 264 14.62 8.22 -12.02
CA PHE A 264 14.55 8.78 -13.36
C PHE A 264 13.79 10.11 -13.31
N LEU A 265 14.47 11.21 -13.64
CA LEU A 265 13.99 12.60 -13.60
C LEU A 265 14.12 13.22 -15.01
N PRO A 266 13.19 12.91 -15.92
CA PRO A 266 13.18 13.50 -17.27
C PRO A 266 12.87 15.00 -17.23
N GLU A 267 12.14 15.43 -16.22
CA GLU A 267 11.85 16.82 -15.86
C GLU A 267 12.18 17.05 -14.37
N ASP A 268 12.26 18.31 -13.97
CA ASP A 268 12.44 18.69 -12.56
C ASP A 268 11.28 18.20 -11.68
N VAL A 269 11.54 17.98 -10.38
CA VAL A 269 10.47 17.67 -9.43
C VAL A 269 9.51 18.86 -9.30
N PHE A 270 8.23 18.59 -9.07
CA PHE A 270 7.16 19.60 -9.10
C PHE A 270 6.51 19.85 -7.74
N SER A 271 6.94 19.14 -6.69
CA SER A 271 6.33 19.21 -5.37
C SER A 271 7.35 19.24 -4.24
N HIS A 272 6.95 19.89 -3.14
CA HIS A 272 7.75 19.99 -1.92
C HIS A 272 8.23 18.64 -1.41
N GLY A 273 9.52 18.55 -1.10
CA GLY A 273 10.12 17.37 -0.46
C GLY A 273 10.15 16.12 -1.35
N GLN A 274 9.73 16.20 -2.62
CA GLN A 274 9.68 15.05 -3.51
C GLN A 274 11.08 14.48 -3.80
N LEU A 275 12.06 15.35 -4.04
CA LEU A 275 13.44 14.92 -4.22
C LEU A 275 14.00 14.31 -2.93
N TYR A 276 13.75 14.94 -1.77
CA TYR A 276 14.13 14.37 -0.48
C TYR A 276 13.51 12.98 -0.25
N VAL A 277 12.24 12.81 -0.56
CA VAL A 277 11.55 11.53 -0.45
C VAL A 277 12.22 10.49 -1.33
N SER A 278 12.57 10.79 -2.58
CA SER A 278 13.20 9.82 -3.49
C SER A 278 14.59 9.38 -3.01
N LEU A 279 15.43 10.32 -2.59
CA LEU A 279 16.79 10.08 -2.11
C LEU A 279 16.77 9.26 -0.80
N SER A 280 15.87 9.60 0.13
CA SER A 280 15.74 8.92 1.42
C SER A 280 15.17 7.50 1.34
N ARG A 281 14.82 6.99 0.14
CA ARG A 281 14.34 5.61 0.01
C ARG A 281 15.47 4.57 0.00
N VAL A 282 16.72 4.99 -0.17
CA VAL A 282 17.90 4.11 -0.19
C VAL A 282 18.70 4.30 1.10
N ARG A 283 19.32 3.22 1.58
CA ARG A 283 20.12 3.23 2.81
C ARG A 283 21.58 3.65 2.62
N THR A 284 22.09 3.54 1.40
CA THR A 284 23.49 3.83 1.06
C THR A 284 23.55 4.67 -0.22
N PRO A 285 24.54 5.57 -0.35
CA PRO A 285 24.77 6.32 -1.59
C PRO A 285 24.93 5.42 -2.81
N ASP A 286 25.71 4.33 -2.69
CA ASP A 286 25.94 3.36 -3.79
C ASP A 286 24.67 2.67 -4.29
N GLY A 287 23.64 2.60 -3.45
CA GLY A 287 22.36 2.04 -3.82
C GLY A 287 21.54 2.99 -4.70
N LEU A 288 21.93 4.25 -4.85
CA LEU A 288 21.18 5.27 -5.56
C LEU A 288 21.84 5.59 -6.89
N LYS A 289 21.06 5.55 -7.98
CA LYS A 289 21.44 6.11 -9.27
C LYS A 289 20.41 7.12 -9.70
N ILE A 290 20.84 8.29 -10.15
CA ILE A 290 19.95 9.33 -10.67
C ILE A 290 20.23 9.47 -12.17
N GLN A 291 19.18 9.43 -12.98
CA GLN A 291 19.24 9.71 -14.41
C GLN A 291 18.38 10.94 -14.68
N SER A 292 19.00 11.99 -15.20
CA SER A 292 18.34 13.23 -15.59
C SER A 292 19.01 13.78 -16.87
N PRO A 293 18.27 14.45 -17.77
CA PRO A 293 18.89 15.13 -18.91
C PRO A 293 19.70 16.36 -18.48
N ARG A 294 19.56 16.81 -17.22
CA ARG A 294 20.29 17.95 -16.65
C ARG A 294 21.27 17.49 -15.59
N THR A 295 22.39 18.21 -15.46
CA THR A 295 23.37 18.00 -14.37
C THR A 295 22.90 18.55 -13.04
N LEU A 296 21.99 19.54 -13.07
CA LEU A 296 21.37 20.17 -11.91
C LEU A 296 19.87 19.87 -11.91
N VAL A 297 19.35 19.43 -10.76
CA VAL A 297 17.93 19.16 -10.53
C VAL A 297 17.38 20.20 -9.57
N LYS A 298 16.27 20.85 -9.93
CA LYS A 298 15.62 21.82 -9.05
C LYS A 298 14.99 21.12 -7.84
N ASN A 299 15.41 21.49 -6.62
CA ASN A 299 14.75 21.04 -5.40
C ASN A 299 13.65 22.04 -5.01
N ILE A 300 12.43 21.56 -4.76
CA ILE A 300 11.31 22.42 -4.32
C ILE A 300 11.13 22.27 -2.81
N VAL A 301 11.28 23.39 -2.09
CA VAL A 301 11.14 23.48 -0.64
C VAL A 301 10.14 24.60 -0.31
N TYR A 302 9.06 24.28 0.43
CA TYR A 302 8.14 25.24 1.02
C TYR A 302 8.61 25.44 2.45
N THR A 303 9.16 26.61 2.74
CA THR A 303 9.76 26.92 4.05
C THR A 303 8.70 27.06 5.14
N GLU A 304 7.47 27.36 4.76
CA GLU A 304 6.30 27.51 5.64
C GLU A 304 5.90 26.20 6.34
N VAL A 305 6.35 25.05 5.80
CA VAL A 305 6.01 23.71 6.31
C VAL A 305 7.12 23.16 7.23
N LEU A 306 8.23 23.87 7.37
CA LEU A 306 9.39 23.47 8.19
C LEU A 306 9.39 24.08 9.60
N LEU A 307 8.29 24.75 9.98
CA LEU A 307 8.04 25.36 11.30
C LEU A 307 7.49 24.34 12.31
#